data_AF-A0A653W9L7-F1
#
_entry.id   AF-A0A653W9L7-F1
#
_cell.length_a   1.000
_cell.length_b   1.000
_cell.length_c   1.000
_cell.angle_alpha   90.00
_cell.angle_beta   90.00
_cell.angle_gamma   90.00
#
_symmetry.space_group_name_H-M   'P 1'
#
loop_
_entity.id
_entity.type
_entity.pdbx_description
1 polymer ?
#
loop_
_entity_poly.entity_id
_entity_poly.type
_entity_poly.pdbx_seq_one_letter_code
_entity_poly.pdbx_strand_id
1 'polypeptide(L)'
;MEKIESLEDIARILGDGGSFNPDTEFETVEELVDALVDLGNTDKVLVRHDDHLGLKIDLPDEFLNSSLDDIAKPEFESAIEAVIDQANIIIPLSQRKLSEDDIEEIQEDKLLRGEDIDD
;
A
#
# COMPACT_ATOMS: atom_id res chain seq x y z
N MET A 1 0.33 -16.66 -1.29
CA MET A 1 -0.27 -15.61 -0.45
C MET A 1 -1.76 -15.82 -0.42
N GLU A 2 -2.37 -15.63 0.73
CA GLU A 2 -3.82 -15.58 0.85
C GLU A 2 -4.32 -14.28 0.21
N LYS A 3 -5.51 -14.33 -0.38
CA LYS A 3 -6.16 -13.14 -0.93
C LYS A 3 -6.57 -12.26 0.26
N ILE A 4 -6.35 -10.96 0.14
CA ILE A 4 -6.80 -10.00 1.13
C ILE A 4 -8.29 -9.80 0.90
N GLU A 5 -9.11 -10.02 1.94
CA GLU A 5 -10.57 -9.94 1.85
C GLU A 5 -11.15 -8.84 2.75
N SER A 6 -10.32 -8.23 3.61
CA SER A 6 -10.76 -7.21 4.57
C SER A 6 -9.67 -6.17 4.86
N LEU A 7 -10.05 -5.01 5.38
CA LEU A 7 -9.08 -4.01 5.88
C LEU A 7 -8.31 -4.52 7.10
N GLU A 8 -8.92 -5.39 7.91
CA GLU A 8 -8.27 -6.03 9.05
C GLU A 8 -7.09 -6.92 8.61
N ASP A 9 -7.22 -7.63 7.49
CA ASP A 9 -6.12 -8.40 6.91
C ASP A 9 -4.96 -7.48 6.49
N ILE A 10 -5.27 -6.32 5.89
CA ILE A 10 -4.26 -5.33 5.51
C ILE A 10 -3.57 -4.78 6.76
N ALA A 11 -4.36 -4.37 7.76
CA ALA A 11 -3.85 -3.85 9.03
C ALA A 11 -2.95 -4.87 9.72
N ARG A 12 -3.32 -6.16 9.71
CA ARG A 12 -2.48 -7.23 10.23
C ARG A 12 -1.19 -7.39 9.42
N ILE A 13 -1.25 -7.39 8.09
CA ILE A 13 -0.04 -7.57 7.27
C ILE A 13 0.93 -6.39 7.42
N LEU A 14 0.40 -5.17 7.51
CA LEU A 14 1.20 -3.96 7.67
C LEU A 14 1.68 -3.75 9.13
N GLY A 15 0.88 -4.15 10.12
CA GLY A 15 1.15 -3.92 11.55
C GLY A 15 1.87 -5.07 12.27
N ASP A 16 1.71 -6.33 11.84
CA ASP A 16 2.26 -7.53 12.50
C ASP A 16 3.71 -7.82 12.07
N GLY A 17 4.57 -6.79 12.15
CA GLY A 17 6.03 -6.98 12.16
C GLY A 17 6.63 -7.64 10.93
N GLY A 18 6.03 -7.44 9.75
CA GLY A 18 6.78 -7.58 8.50
C GLY A 18 7.97 -6.60 8.49
N SER A 19 8.96 -6.80 7.61
CA SER A 19 10.22 -6.01 7.52
C SER A 19 10.06 -4.48 7.45
N PHE A 20 8.83 -3.96 7.39
CA PHE A 20 8.49 -2.56 7.25
C PHE A 20 8.08 -1.85 8.56
N ASN A 21 7.47 -2.50 9.57
CA ASN A 21 7.24 -1.91 10.91
C ASN A 21 6.67 -2.92 11.93
N PRO A 22 7.32 -3.16 13.09
CA PRO A 22 6.73 -3.94 14.17
C PRO A 22 5.84 -3.07 15.08
N ASP A 23 4.64 -3.56 15.40
CA ASP A 23 3.71 -3.01 16.41
C ASP A 23 3.05 -1.67 16.02
N THR A 24 2.59 -1.52 14.77
CA THR A 24 1.72 -0.39 14.39
C THR A 24 0.25 -0.84 14.43
N GLU A 25 -0.49 -0.35 15.43
CA GLU A 25 -1.95 -0.39 15.43
C GLU A 25 -2.46 0.81 14.64
N PHE A 26 -3.33 0.57 13.66
CA PHE A 26 -3.97 1.61 12.87
C PHE A 26 -5.28 2.00 13.57
N GLU A 27 -5.38 3.25 14.06
CA GLU A 27 -6.60 3.72 14.72
C GLU A 27 -7.66 4.12 13.69
N THR A 28 -7.20 4.66 12.55
CA THR A 28 -8.03 5.16 11.45
C THR A 28 -7.74 4.48 10.12
N VAL A 29 -8.73 4.50 9.23
CA VAL A 29 -8.58 4.05 7.84
C VAL A 29 -7.52 4.89 7.11
N GLU A 30 -7.44 6.19 7.40
CA GLU A 30 -6.43 7.07 6.81
C GLU A 30 -5.02 6.54 7.04
N GLU A 31 -4.67 6.20 8.28
CA GLU A 31 -3.34 5.68 8.62
C GLU A 31 -3.05 4.36 7.90
N LEU A 32 -4.07 3.50 7.74
CA LEU A 32 -3.94 2.25 7.00
C LEU A 32 -3.67 2.50 5.51
N VAL A 33 -4.44 3.41 4.91
CA VAL A 33 -4.31 3.79 3.49
C VAL A 33 -2.96 4.47 3.25
N ASP A 34 -2.52 5.34 4.14
CA ASP A 34 -1.22 5.99 4.06
C ASP A 34 -0.08 4.97 4.10
N ALA A 35 -0.12 4.01 5.03
CA ALA A 35 0.88 2.95 5.09
C ALA A 35 0.87 2.05 3.84
N LEU A 36 -0.30 1.80 3.25
CA LEU A 36 -0.42 1.06 2.00
C LEU A 36 0.17 1.83 0.81
N VAL A 37 -0.10 3.13 0.73
CA VAL A 37 0.46 4.03 -0.30
C VAL A 37 1.97 4.14 -0.15
N ASP A 38 2.48 4.26 1.07
CA ASP A 38 3.92 4.27 1.35
C ASP A 38 4.59 2.97 0.93
N LEU A 39 3.95 1.82 1.17
CA LEU A 39 4.41 0.53 0.68
C LEU A 39 4.42 0.48 -0.86
N GLY A 40 3.39 1.03 -1.50
CA GLY A 40 3.32 1.17 -2.96
C GLY A 40 4.40 2.08 -3.54
N ASN A 41 4.81 3.10 -2.79
CA ASN A 41 5.86 4.05 -3.17
C ASN A 41 7.27 3.48 -3.05
N THR A 42 7.44 2.28 -2.49
CA THR A 42 8.74 1.61 -2.52
C THR A 42 9.13 1.30 -3.97
N ASP A 43 10.40 1.51 -4.32
CA ASP A 43 10.93 1.30 -5.69
C ASP A 43 10.49 -0.04 -6.31
N LYS A 44 10.47 -1.07 -5.46
CA LYS A 44 10.10 -2.43 -5.79
C LYS A 44 8.67 -2.61 -6.30
N VAL A 45 7.74 -1.84 -5.76
CA VAL A 45 6.34 -1.84 -6.18
C VAL A 45 6.15 -0.82 -7.30
N LEU A 46 6.69 0.39 -7.10
CA LEU A 46 6.51 1.53 -7.99
C LEU A 46 6.99 1.27 -9.42
N VAL A 47 8.05 0.46 -9.59
CA VAL A 47 8.55 0.06 -10.93
C VAL A 47 7.55 -0.79 -11.72
N ARG A 48 6.56 -1.42 -11.06
CA ARG A 48 5.54 -2.27 -11.69
C ARG A 48 4.11 -1.74 -11.55
N HIS A 49 3.86 -0.86 -10.59
CA HIS A 49 2.53 -0.41 -10.21
C HIS A 49 2.60 0.99 -9.60
N ASP A 50 2.06 2.00 -10.31
CA ASP A 50 1.97 3.40 -9.89
C ASP A 50 0.52 3.88 -9.68
N ASP A 51 -0.48 3.07 -10.04
CA ASP A 51 -1.90 3.41 -9.94
C ASP A 51 -2.36 3.71 -8.50
N HIS A 52 -1.60 3.28 -7.47
CA HIS A 52 -1.94 3.53 -6.07
C HIS A 52 -1.78 5.00 -5.64
N LEU A 53 -1.09 5.83 -6.43
CA LEU A 53 -0.86 7.25 -6.13
C LEU A 53 -2.16 8.09 -6.07
N GLY A 54 -3.23 7.64 -6.73
CA GLY A 54 -4.54 8.27 -6.70
C GLY A 54 -5.46 7.78 -5.58
N LEU A 55 -5.14 6.65 -4.95
CA LEU A 55 -6.07 5.92 -4.06
C LEU A 55 -6.65 6.81 -2.98
N LYS A 56 -5.80 7.52 -2.22
CA LYS A 56 -6.26 8.38 -1.11
C LYS A 56 -7.16 9.52 -1.56
N ILE A 57 -6.91 10.09 -2.75
CA ILE A 57 -7.65 11.24 -3.27
C ILE A 57 -9.07 10.85 -3.68
N ASP A 58 -9.24 9.61 -4.15
CA ASP A 58 -10.54 9.08 -4.60
C ASP A 58 -11.41 8.54 -3.46
N LEU A 59 -10.86 8.44 -2.24
CA LEU A 59 -11.58 7.97 -1.06
C LEU A 59 -12.34 9.12 -0.36
N PRO A 60 -13.56 8.89 0.13
CA PRO A 60 -14.31 9.92 0.83
C PRO A 60 -13.67 10.25 2.18
N ASP A 61 -13.59 11.54 2.53
CA ASP A 61 -12.99 12.00 3.80
C ASP A 61 -13.65 11.34 5.02
N GLU A 62 -14.96 11.07 4.98
CA GLU A 62 -15.66 10.40 6.07
C GLU A 62 -15.17 8.96 6.30
N PHE A 63 -14.81 8.26 5.22
CA PHE A 63 -14.22 6.92 5.31
C PHE A 63 -12.81 6.98 5.90
N LEU A 64 -11.98 7.90 5.41
CA LEU A 64 -10.59 8.08 5.90
C LEU A 64 -10.55 8.40 7.40
N ASN A 65 -11.47 9.26 7.87
CA ASN A 65 -11.58 9.63 9.29
C ASN A 65 -12.32 8.57 10.14
N SER A 66 -12.87 7.51 9.54
CA SER A 66 -13.53 6.45 10.28
C SER A 66 -12.51 5.51 10.92
N SER A 67 -12.86 4.96 12.07
CA SER A 67 -12.10 3.87 12.68
C SER A 67 -12.37 2.57 11.93
N LEU A 68 -11.38 1.67 11.87
CA LEU A 68 -11.49 0.36 11.23
C LEU A 68 -12.66 -0.48 11.77
N ASP A 69 -13.07 -0.26 13.02
CA ASP A 69 -14.23 -0.93 13.62
C ASP A 69 -15.60 -0.37 13.16
N ASP A 70 -15.67 0.85 12.62
CA ASP A 70 -16.91 1.56 12.24
C ASP A 70 -17.03 1.75 10.71
N ILE A 71 -16.29 0.97 9.92
CA ILE A 71 -16.33 1.04 8.46
C ILE A 71 -17.45 0.20 7.82
N ALA A 72 -18.20 -0.59 8.60
CA ALA A 72 -19.24 -1.50 8.10
C ALA A 72 -20.52 -0.78 7.64
N LYS A 73 -20.37 0.34 6.93
CA LYS A 73 -21.44 1.12 6.33
C LYS A 73 -21.50 0.84 4.83
N PRO A 74 -22.69 0.65 4.25
CA PRO A 74 -22.84 0.33 2.83
C PRO A 74 -22.31 1.44 1.91
N GLU A 75 -22.27 2.69 2.38
CA GLU A 75 -21.68 3.81 1.63
C GLU A 75 -20.15 3.73 1.50
N PHE A 76 -19.48 2.96 2.37
CA PHE A 76 -18.05 2.73 2.32
C PHE A 76 -17.67 1.45 1.56
N GLU A 77 -18.64 0.64 1.11
CA GLU A 77 -18.37 -0.64 0.45
C GLU A 77 -17.44 -0.50 -0.76
N SER A 78 -17.70 0.49 -1.63
CA SER A 78 -16.83 0.76 -2.79
C SER A 78 -15.44 1.28 -2.40
N ALA A 79 -15.35 2.04 -1.30
CA ALA A 79 -14.09 2.56 -0.79
C ALA A 79 -13.23 1.44 -0.19
N ILE A 80 -13.86 0.52 0.56
CA ILE A 80 -13.24 -0.68 1.11
C ILE A 80 -12.74 -1.59 -0.02
N GLU A 81 -13.57 -1.84 -1.03
CA GLU A 81 -13.20 -2.66 -2.19
C GLU A 81 -11.97 -2.08 -2.91
N ALA A 82 -11.95 -0.76 -3.15
CA ALA A 82 -10.82 -0.10 -3.79
C ALA A 82 -9.51 -0.26 -3.01
N VAL A 83 -9.55 -0.12 -1.68
CA VAL A 83 -8.37 -0.32 -0.82
C VAL A 83 -7.91 -1.77 -0.84
N ILE A 84 -8.84 -2.73 -0.77
CA ILE A 84 -8.55 -4.17 -0.84
C ILE A 84 -7.94 -4.55 -2.19
N ASP A 85 -8.46 -4.03 -3.29
CA ASP A 85 -7.96 -4.30 -4.63
C ASP A 85 -6.52 -3.80 -4.79
N GLN A 86 -6.23 -2.58 -4.32
CA GLN A 86 -4.86 -2.05 -4.33
C GLN A 86 -3.94 -2.88 -3.42
N ALA A 87 -4.39 -3.28 -2.23
CA ALA A 87 -3.59 -4.10 -1.33
C ALA A 87 -3.26 -5.48 -1.93
N ASN A 88 -4.20 -6.09 -2.65
CA ASN A 88 -3.98 -7.36 -3.36
C ASN A 88 -2.93 -7.25 -4.47
N ILE A 89 -2.58 -6.04 -4.92
CA ILE A 89 -1.51 -5.80 -5.90
C ILE A 89 -0.21 -5.41 -5.18
N ILE A 90 -0.27 -4.41 -4.32
CA ILE A 90 0.89 -3.81 -3.64
C ILE A 90 1.58 -4.82 -2.72
N ILE A 91 0.83 -5.54 -1.87
CA ILE A 91 1.43 -6.43 -0.88
C ILE A 91 2.23 -7.57 -1.55
N PRO A 92 1.70 -8.31 -2.53
CA PRO A 92 2.49 -9.29 -3.27
C PRO A 92 3.72 -8.71 -3.96
N LEU A 93 3.60 -7.53 -4.58
CA LEU A 93 4.73 -6.85 -5.21
C LEU A 93 5.80 -6.46 -4.20
N SER A 94 5.41 -5.98 -3.02
CA SER A 94 6.34 -5.58 -1.95
C SER A 94 7.09 -6.76 -1.33
N GLN A 95 6.54 -7.97 -1.39
CA GLN A 95 7.15 -9.18 -0.82
C GLN A 95 7.89 -10.04 -1.86
N ARG A 96 7.68 -9.82 -3.16
CA ARG A 96 8.35 -10.59 -4.22
C ARG A 96 9.87 -10.51 -4.13
N LYS A 97 10.63 -11.47 -4.64
CA LYS A 97 12.08 -11.28 -4.77
C LYS A 97 12.35 -10.45 -6.04
N LEU A 98 13.16 -9.39 -5.93
CA LEU A 98 13.59 -8.63 -7.11
C LEU A 98 14.49 -9.51 -7.99
N SER A 99 14.22 -9.53 -9.30
CA SER A 99 15.15 -10.08 -10.29
C SER A 99 16.24 -9.06 -10.64
N GLU A 100 17.26 -9.49 -11.38
CA GLU A 100 18.27 -8.57 -11.92
C GLU A 100 17.62 -7.51 -12.82
N ASP A 101 16.67 -7.90 -13.68
CA ASP A 101 15.88 -6.94 -14.48
C ASP A 101 15.11 -5.93 -13.62
N ASP A 102 14.48 -6.36 -12.52
CA ASP A 102 13.76 -5.41 -11.65
C ASP A 102 14.72 -4.41 -11.00
N ILE A 103 15.96 -4.82 -10.67
CA ILE A 103 16.98 -3.94 -10.10
C ILE A 103 17.45 -2.94 -11.16
N GLU A 104 17.67 -3.39 -12.40
CA GLU A 104 18.06 -2.51 -13.51
C GLU A 104 16.96 -1.49 -13.82
N GLU A 105 15.69 -1.89 -13.88
CA GLU A 105 14.58 -0.96 -14.12
C GLU A 105 14.43 0.06 -12.98
N ILE A 106 14.60 -0.36 -11.71
CA ILE A 106 14.60 0.56 -10.57
C ILE A 106 15.75 1.57 -10.68
N GLN A 107 16.95 1.12 -11.04
CA GLN A 107 18.11 2.00 -11.19
C GLN A 107 17.94 2.99 -12.34
N GLU A 108 17.41 2.55 -13.48
CA GLU A 108 17.10 3.41 -14.62
C GLU A 108 16.04 4.46 -14.26
N ASP A 109 14.99 4.05 -13.57
CA ASP A 109 13.93 4.93 -13.11
C ASP A 109 14.46 6.00 -12.11
N LYS A 110 15.30 5.61 -11.13
CA LYS A 110 15.96 6.57 -10.22
C LYS A 110 16.83 7.59 -10.95
N LEU A 111 17.60 7.11 -11.93
CA LEU A 111 18.41 7.96 -12.81
C LEU A 111 17.55 8.97 -13.58
N LEU A 112 16.41 8.54 -14.13
CA LEU A 112 15.48 9.39 -14.86
C LEU A 112 14.83 10.45 -13.97
N ARG A 113 14.59 10.13 -12.69
CA ARG A 113 14.07 11.06 -11.68
C ARG A 113 15.12 12.02 -11.13
N GLY A 114 16.40 11.79 -11.43
CA GLY A 114 17.51 12.61 -10.97
C GLY A 114 17.90 12.36 -9.51
N GLU A 115 17.61 11.17 -8.97
CA GLU A 115 18.18 10.74 -7.69
C GLU A 115 19.64 10.36 -7.91
N ASP A 116 20.56 10.94 -7.12
CA ASP A 116 21.96 10.54 -7.12
C ASP A 116 22.07 9.09 -6.64
N ILE A 117 22.54 8.20 -7.51
CA ILE A 117 22.82 6.79 -7.18
C ILE A 117 24.15 6.60 -6.41
N ASP A 118 24.81 7.70 -6.04
CA ASP A 118 26.09 7.76 -5.33
C ASP A 118 25.90 8.23 -3.87
N ASP A 119 25.36 7.39 -2.98
CA ASP A 119 25.61 7.45 -1.52
C ASP A 119 25.57 6.06 -0.87
#